data_AF-A0A250K2B9-F1
#
_entry.id   AF-A0A250K2B9-F1
#
_cell.length_a   1.000
_cell.length_b   1.000
_cell.length_c   1.000
_cell.angle_alpha   90.00
_cell.angle_beta   90.00
_cell.angle_gamma   90.00
#
_symmetry.space_group_name_H-M   'P 1'
#
loop_
_entity.id
_entity.type
_entity.pdbx_description
1 polymer ?
#
loop_
_entity_poly.entity_id
_entity_poly.type
_entity_poly.pdbx_seq_one_letter_code
_entity_poly.pdbx_strand_id
1 'polypeptide(L)'
;MSDTPVQARPVECTQCGACCVAPDIAALDKPLGLRCPNLLENNLCAVYEQRPAICREYQADEVCTLIEAPTLEERVEKYLGLFGLQEEARALREQGCASMRMARRLAALPRPDGAKD
;
A
#
# COMPACT_ATOMS: atom_id res chain seq x y z
N MET A 1 -10.51 -22.46 19.67
CA MET A 1 -9.94 -21.14 19.35
C MET A 1 -10.78 -20.62 18.19
N SER A 2 -11.55 -19.56 18.41
CA SER A 2 -12.62 -19.16 17.49
C SER A 2 -12.13 -18.09 16.54
N ASP A 3 -11.79 -18.50 15.33
CA ASP A 3 -11.43 -17.59 14.24
C ASP A 3 -12.70 -16.94 13.69
N THR A 4 -13.18 -15.91 14.40
CA THR A 4 -14.35 -15.13 13.97
C THR A 4 -13.89 -14.15 12.90
N PRO A 5 -14.30 -14.29 11.62
CA PRO A 5 -13.89 -13.37 10.58
C PRO A 5 -14.36 -11.96 10.90
N VAL A 6 -13.43 -11.01 10.94
CA VAL A 6 -13.74 -9.58 11.08
C VAL A 6 -14.45 -9.14 9.81
N GLN A 7 -15.78 -9.14 9.85
CA GLN A 7 -16.65 -8.72 8.75
C GLN A 7 -16.47 -7.21 8.53
N ALA A 8 -15.58 -6.87 7.60
CA ALA A 8 -15.22 -5.50 7.26
C ALA A 8 -16.46 -4.69 6.87
N ARG A 9 -16.79 -3.67 7.67
CA ARG A 9 -17.96 -2.82 7.45
C ARG A 9 -17.72 -1.91 6.24
N PRO A 10 -18.58 -1.92 5.21
CA PRO A 10 -18.45 -1.02 4.07
C PRO A 10 -18.51 0.45 4.49
N VAL A 11 -17.64 1.28 3.91
CA VAL A 11 -17.64 2.74 4.07
C VAL A 11 -17.45 3.42 2.71
N GLU A 12 -17.67 4.73 2.65
CA GLU A 12 -17.37 5.51 1.45
C GLU A 12 -15.85 5.73 1.30
N CYS A 13 -15.34 5.76 0.07
CA CYS A 13 -13.91 5.79 -0.19
C CYS A 13 -13.25 7.11 0.29
N THR A 14 -12.56 7.06 1.44
CA THR A 14 -11.89 8.21 2.09
C THR A 14 -10.65 8.74 1.34
N GLN A 15 -10.39 8.26 0.11
CA GLN A 15 -9.20 8.58 -0.69
C GLN A 15 -7.88 8.30 0.06
N CYS A 16 -7.89 7.34 0.99
CA CYS A 16 -6.77 6.99 1.87
C CYS A 16 -5.53 6.38 1.19
N GLY A 17 -5.57 6.10 -0.11
CA GLY A 17 -4.51 5.38 -0.84
C GLY A 17 -4.41 3.87 -0.55
N ALA A 18 -5.16 3.32 0.42
CA ALA A 18 -5.05 1.93 0.90
C ALA A 18 -5.01 0.91 -0.25
N CYS A 19 -6.01 0.90 -1.13
CA CYS A 19 -6.07 0.03 -2.32
C CYS A 19 -4.84 0.06 -3.24
N CYS A 20 -4.03 1.13 -3.20
CA CYS A 20 -2.80 1.27 -3.98
C CYS A 20 -1.52 0.88 -3.20
N VAL A 21 -1.58 0.81 -1.85
CA VAL A 21 -0.47 0.38 -0.97
C VAL A 21 -0.72 -0.97 -0.27
N ALA A 22 -1.90 -1.56 -0.52
CA ALA A 22 -2.42 -2.86 -0.08
C ALA A 22 -1.38 -4.02 -0.12
N PRO A 23 -1.62 -5.14 0.59
CA PRO A 23 -0.62 -6.17 0.85
C PRO A 23 -0.37 -6.99 -0.42
N ASP A 24 0.48 -8.03 -0.34
CA ASP A 24 0.86 -8.80 -1.53
C ASP A 24 -0.35 -9.49 -2.17
N ILE A 25 -0.78 -8.89 -3.27
CA ILE A 25 -1.69 -9.47 -4.23
C ILE A 25 -0.78 -10.00 -5.34
N ALA A 26 -0.45 -11.29 -5.29
CA ALA A 26 0.46 -11.92 -6.25
C ALA A 26 0.03 -11.71 -7.72
N ALA A 27 -1.28 -11.58 -7.98
CA ALA A 27 -1.84 -11.26 -9.29
C ALA A 27 -1.55 -9.82 -9.79
N LEU A 28 -1.10 -8.92 -8.92
CA LEU A 28 -0.65 -7.56 -9.25
C LEU A 28 0.87 -7.44 -9.34
N ASP A 29 1.64 -8.48 -8.99
CA ASP A 29 3.12 -8.43 -8.96
C ASP A 29 3.64 -7.27 -8.09
N LYS A 30 2.96 -6.90 -6.99
CA LYS A 30 3.23 -5.65 -6.24
C LYS A 30 3.63 -5.90 -4.78
N PRO A 31 4.86 -5.56 -4.36
CA PRO A 31 5.31 -5.81 -3.00
C PRO A 31 4.46 -5.09 -1.96
N LEU A 32 4.24 -5.81 -0.86
CA LEU A 32 3.69 -5.35 0.39
C LEU A 32 4.19 -3.95 0.78
N GLY A 33 3.28 -3.01 1.01
CA GLY A 33 3.58 -1.66 1.47
C GLY A 33 4.24 -0.73 0.45
N LEU A 34 4.52 -1.15 -0.79
CA LEU A 34 5.03 -0.25 -1.83
C LEU A 34 3.91 0.53 -2.54
N ARG A 35 4.23 1.79 -2.86
CA ARG A 35 3.40 2.73 -3.62
C ARG A 35 3.18 2.23 -5.06
N CYS A 36 1.92 2.01 -5.44
CA CYS A 36 1.56 1.77 -6.84
C CYS A 36 1.97 2.97 -7.72
N PRO A 37 2.59 2.76 -8.90
CA PRO A 37 2.94 3.84 -9.82
C PRO A 37 1.76 4.71 -10.29
N ASN A 38 0.53 4.20 -10.20
CA ASN A 38 -0.68 4.94 -10.57
C ASN A 38 -1.27 5.79 -9.41
N LEU A 39 -0.62 5.84 -8.23
CA LEU A 39 -1.09 6.64 -7.09
C LEU A 39 -0.51 8.06 -7.17
N LEU A 40 -1.39 9.04 -7.34
CA LEU A 40 -1.09 10.48 -7.36
C LEU A 40 -0.81 11.01 -5.94
N GLU A 41 -0.20 12.19 -5.85
CA GLU A 41 0.21 12.81 -4.56
C GLU A 41 -0.98 13.05 -3.62
N ASN A 42 -2.15 13.38 -4.17
CA ASN A 42 -3.42 13.50 -3.45
C ASN A 42 -4.12 12.14 -3.17
N ASN A 43 -3.39 11.04 -3.23
CA ASN A 43 -3.86 9.66 -3.04
C ASN A 43 -4.97 9.17 -3.99
N LEU A 44 -5.29 9.90 -5.06
CA LEU A 44 -6.15 9.44 -6.14
C LEU A 44 -5.40 8.48 -7.08
N CYS A 45 -6.16 7.63 -7.78
CA CYS A 45 -5.60 6.70 -8.76
C CYS A 45 -5.73 7.28 -10.18
N ALA A 46 -4.60 7.51 -10.85
CA ALA A 46 -4.54 8.10 -12.20
C ALA A 46 -5.32 7.32 -13.26
N VAL A 47 -5.55 6.01 -13.02
CA VAL A 47 -6.29 5.11 -13.92
C VAL A 47 -7.57 4.57 -13.26
N TYR A 48 -8.21 5.34 -12.36
CA TYR A 48 -9.34 4.87 -11.54
C TYR A 48 -10.43 4.14 -12.35
N GLU A 49 -10.85 4.70 -13.49
CA GLU A 49 -11.88 4.04 -14.31
C GLU A 49 -11.38 2.80 -15.07
N GLN A 50 -10.08 2.75 -15.37
CA GLN A 50 -9.41 1.68 -16.11
C GLN A 50 -8.76 0.64 -15.18
N ARG A 51 -9.11 0.67 -13.87
CA ARG A 51 -8.62 -0.29 -12.88
C ARG A 51 -8.89 -1.73 -13.31
N PRO A 52 -7.89 -2.64 -13.26
CA PRO A 52 -8.11 -4.06 -13.51
C PRO A 52 -9.04 -4.67 -12.46
N ALA A 53 -9.64 -5.83 -12.75
CA ALA A 53 -10.63 -6.49 -11.89
C ALA A 53 -10.21 -6.56 -10.41
N ILE A 54 -8.99 -7.02 -10.14
CA ILE A 54 -8.39 -7.10 -8.80
C ILE A 54 -8.29 -5.74 -8.05
N CYS A 55 -8.24 -4.62 -8.75
CA CYS A 55 -8.28 -3.26 -8.17
C CYS A 55 -9.71 -2.67 -8.06
N ARG A 56 -10.71 -3.36 -8.63
CA ARG A 56 -12.16 -3.11 -8.46
C ARG A 56 -12.78 -4.05 -7.43
N GLU A 57 -12.18 -5.22 -7.18
CA GLU A 57 -12.54 -6.17 -6.12
C GLU A 57 -12.29 -5.60 -4.72
N TYR A 58 -11.23 -4.83 -4.52
CA TYR A 58 -10.99 -4.07 -3.29
C TYR A 58 -12.14 -3.06 -3.03
N GLN A 59 -12.96 -3.33 -2.02
CA GLN A 59 -14.00 -2.41 -1.53
C GLN A 59 -13.46 -1.48 -0.45
N ALA A 60 -14.07 -0.31 -0.30
CA ALA A 60 -13.77 0.60 0.80
C ALA A 60 -14.45 0.11 2.10
N ASP A 61 -13.64 -0.07 3.14
CA ASP A 61 -14.04 -0.56 4.45
C ASP A 61 -13.45 0.29 5.60
N GLU A 62 -13.69 -0.12 6.83
CA GLU A 62 -13.22 0.55 8.05
C GLU A 62 -11.69 0.79 8.09
N VAL A 63 -10.87 -0.01 7.37
CA VAL A 63 -9.42 0.23 7.25
C VAL A 63 -9.14 1.59 6.62
N CYS A 64 -9.99 2.05 5.70
CA CYS A 64 -9.87 3.35 5.05
C CYS A 64 -9.96 4.54 6.03
N THR A 65 -10.54 4.33 7.21
CA THR A 65 -10.58 5.30 8.32
C THR A 65 -9.49 5.02 9.34
N LEU A 66 -9.28 3.76 9.74
CA LEU A 66 -8.30 3.38 10.77
C LEU A 66 -6.86 3.80 10.42
N ILE A 67 -6.48 3.81 9.13
CA ILE A 67 -5.14 4.22 8.71
C ILE A 67 -4.95 5.74 8.56
N GLU A 68 -5.96 6.58 8.85
CA GLU A 68 -5.90 8.01 8.56
C GLU A 68 -4.69 8.71 9.23
N ALA A 69 -3.86 9.38 8.41
CA ALA A 69 -2.71 10.16 8.85
C ALA A 69 -2.34 11.27 7.84
N PRO A 70 -1.52 12.27 8.22
CA PRO A 70 -1.08 13.34 7.33
C PRO A 70 -0.34 12.87 6.06
N THR A 71 0.60 11.93 6.16
CA THR A 71 1.38 11.43 5.02
C THR A 71 0.89 10.09 4.48
N LEU A 72 1.33 9.68 3.28
CA LEU A 72 1.09 8.32 2.78
C LEU A 72 1.93 7.30 3.56
N GLU A 73 3.13 7.70 3.97
CA GLU A 73 4.11 6.86 4.65
C GLU A 73 3.57 6.43 6.04
N GLU A 74 2.93 7.33 6.78
CA GLU A 74 2.21 7.00 8.01
C GLU A 74 0.95 6.15 7.76
N ARG A 75 0.23 6.38 6.65
CA ARG A 75 -0.92 5.55 6.24
C ARG A 75 -0.48 4.11 5.92
N VAL A 76 0.68 3.95 5.27
CA VAL A 76 1.32 2.64 5.02
C VAL A 76 1.74 1.98 6.33
N GLU A 77 2.38 2.70 7.24
CA GLU A 77 2.83 2.12 8.51
C GLU A 77 1.65 1.68 9.38
N LYS A 78 0.58 2.48 9.46
CA LYS A 78 -0.69 2.09 10.10
C LYS A 78 -1.33 0.89 9.41
N TYR A 79 -1.35 0.86 8.06
CA TYR A 79 -1.88 -0.28 7.32
C TYR A 79 -1.12 -1.56 7.68
N LEU A 80 0.22 -1.55 7.60
CA LEU A 80 1.06 -2.70 7.93
C LEU A 80 0.87 -3.13 9.38
N GLY A 81 0.73 -2.19 10.32
CA GLY A 81 0.47 -2.48 11.73
C GLY A 81 -0.87 -3.17 11.99
N LEU A 82 -1.95 -2.77 11.30
CA LEU A 82 -3.28 -3.40 11.43
C LEU A 82 -3.29 -4.89 11.03
N PHE A 83 -2.40 -5.29 10.11
CA PHE A 83 -2.31 -6.68 9.64
C PHE A 83 -1.06 -7.43 10.17
N GLY A 84 -0.23 -6.80 11.00
CA GLY A 84 0.99 -7.40 11.56
C GLY A 84 2.15 -7.55 10.57
N LEU A 85 2.11 -6.86 9.43
CA LEU A 85 2.97 -7.07 8.26
C LEU A 85 4.22 -6.15 8.20
N GLN A 86 4.50 -5.39 9.27
CA GLN A 86 5.57 -4.38 9.31
C GLN A 86 6.98 -4.96 9.05
N GLU A 87 7.29 -6.09 9.68
CA GLU A 87 8.61 -6.72 9.57
C GLU A 87 8.81 -7.48 8.25
N GLU A 88 7.75 -8.03 7.67
CA GLU A 88 7.79 -8.59 6.31
C GLU A 88 8.04 -7.48 5.28
N ALA A 89 7.33 -6.36 5.40
CA ALA A 89 7.58 -5.17 4.57
C ALA A 89 8.99 -4.60 4.77
N ARG A 90 9.53 -4.63 6.00
CA ARG A 90 10.94 -4.27 6.29
C ARG A 90 11.89 -5.18 5.53
N ALA A 91 11.77 -6.49 5.69
CA ALA A 91 12.61 -7.49 5.05
C ALA A 91 12.58 -7.38 3.51
N LEU A 92 11.40 -7.18 2.90
CA LEU A 92 11.26 -7.00 1.44
C LEU A 92 11.90 -5.71 0.91
N ARG A 93 11.99 -4.66 1.74
CA ARG A 93 12.73 -3.42 1.41
C ARG A 93 14.25 -3.64 1.52
N GLU A 94 14.71 -4.28 2.59
CA GLU A 94 16.13 -4.57 2.85
C GLU A 94 16.74 -5.57 1.85
N GLN A 95 15.96 -6.56 1.39
CA GLN A 95 16.38 -7.57 0.42
C GLN A 95 16.38 -7.07 -1.05
N GLY A 96 15.89 -5.86 -1.32
CA GLY A 96 16.03 -5.23 -2.64
C GLY A 96 14.95 -5.54 -3.67
N CYS A 97 13.66 -5.49 -3.29
CA CYS A 97 12.50 -5.40 -4.20
C CYS A 97 12.36 -6.53 -5.24
N ALA A 98 11.80 -7.66 -4.81
CA ALA A 98 11.62 -8.86 -5.61
C ALA A 98 10.39 -8.84 -6.57
N SER A 99 10.27 -7.83 -7.47
CA SER A 99 9.20 -7.64 -8.51
C SER A 99 7.97 -6.84 -8.03
N MET A 100 7.19 -5.93 -8.67
CA MET A 100 6.89 -5.22 -9.97
C MET A 100 7.78 -5.40 -11.21
N ARG A 101 8.45 -6.54 -11.30
CA ARG A 101 9.80 -6.84 -11.81
C ARG A 101 10.92 -5.90 -11.39
N MET A 102 10.56 -4.69 -10.97
CA MET A 102 11.42 -3.56 -10.65
C MET A 102 10.48 -2.46 -10.12
N ALA A 103 10.73 -1.82 -8.96
CA ALA A 103 9.95 -0.64 -8.52
C ALA A 103 10.34 0.59 -9.36
N ARG A 104 9.88 0.59 -10.62
CA ARG A 104 10.76 0.63 -11.81
C ARG A 104 12.13 1.33 -11.67
N ARG A 105 13.03 0.56 -11.03
CA ARG A 105 14.50 0.55 -11.00
C ARG A 105 15.13 1.03 -9.68
N LEU A 106 16.01 2.01 -9.48
CA LEU A 106 16.54 3.12 -10.29
C LEU A 106 15.46 3.95 -11.00
N ALA A 107 14.58 4.57 -10.21
CA ALA A 107 13.59 5.55 -10.67
C ALA A 107 14.05 7.04 -10.59
N ALA A 108 15.31 7.44 -10.36
CA ALA A 108 16.47 7.11 -11.20
C ALA A 108 17.84 7.10 -10.47
N LEU A 109 17.87 7.20 -9.13
CA LEU A 109 19.05 7.60 -8.30
C LEU A 109 19.45 9.08 -8.50
N PRO A 110 20.31 9.68 -7.64
CA PRO A 110 20.81 9.19 -6.35
C PRO A 110 20.33 10.01 -5.13
N ARG A 111 20.27 9.32 -3.99
CA ARG A 111 20.45 9.84 -2.61
C ARG A 111 21.21 8.72 -1.87
N PRO A 112 22.12 8.97 -0.91
CA PRO A 112 22.16 10.09 0.04
C PRO A 112 23.26 11.11 -0.39
N ASP A 113 23.83 12.02 0.41
CA ASP A 113 24.07 12.06 1.86
C ASP A 113 23.03 12.84 2.70
N GLY A 114 23.03 12.60 4.02
CA GLY A 114 22.40 13.47 5.02
C GLY A 114 21.10 12.96 5.67
N ALA A 115 21.21 11.95 6.55
CA ALA A 115 20.18 11.72 7.57
C ALA A 115 20.47 12.62 8.79
N LYS A 116 19.73 13.73 8.89
CA LYS A 116 19.70 14.71 10.00
C LYS A 116 18.40 15.52 9.91
N ASP A 117 17.71 15.86 11.00
CA ASP A 117 17.80 15.41 12.40
C ASP A 117 16.37 15.13 12.89
#